data_AF-A0A7Z6ZVL2-F1
#
_entry.id   AF-A0A7Z6ZVL2-F1
#
_cell.length_a   1.000
_cell.length_b   1.000
_cell.length_c   1.000
_cell.angle_alpha   90.00
_cell.angle_beta   90.00
_cell.angle_gamma   90.00
#
_symmetry.space_group_name_H-M   'P 1'
#
loop_
_entity.id
_entity.type
_entity.pdbx_description
1 polymer ?
#
loop_
_entity_poly.entity_id
_entity_poly.type
_entity_poly.pdbx_seq_one_letter_code
_entity_poly.pdbx_strand_id
1 'polypeptide(L)'
;MNKKTVIATAIVAAIASATTAFASSHREAPNVARFPTVDSTDFYIFNSYEPGREDYVTIIANYIPLQDSYGGPNYFAMDPAAVYALHVDSDGDAVEDVTFEFRFNNQVGGVKLPVGPDGVEVSVPLKHVGPIAAGSNGALNFSETYTIDVVSGPQDSGTSSDVMGANGESEFVKPYAYVGEKTFGSTADYAAYADQYVYDVSIPNCSAPGRVFVGQRKDPFTVNLGETFDLVNYVPVEGDSTPGAGDGAGFPGGITQSTANDDLNDKNVNTIALEVPKSCLTGDGNGVIGAWTTASLPQARILNPNATFDKPEVNGGALVQVSRLGSPLVNELVIGIDDKDRFSSAHPSEDGQFATYVTNPTLPIILDLLFKDAVNATLGTDFETIAPTNYPRTDLVAAFLTGFAGVNQQATVTPSEMLRLNTAIPATPADLQSNFGVAGNDLAGFPNGRRPGDDVVDIALRVVMGALCHDIPVNGEPTNLGFCTPADANVGFAPFTDGAPLDASFVDTGFPYLVAPLAGSPQ
;
A
#
# COMPACT_ATOMS: atom_id res chain seq x y z
N MET A 1 4.99 9.62 -79.12
CA MET A 1 6.47 9.57 -79.01
C MET A 1 6.87 9.68 -77.54
N ASN A 2 7.76 8.79 -77.10
CA ASN A 2 8.61 8.78 -75.89
C ASN A 2 8.06 8.61 -74.44
N LYS A 3 8.08 7.34 -74.00
CA LYS A 3 8.73 6.71 -72.81
C LYS A 3 9.12 7.53 -71.54
N LYS A 4 8.62 7.01 -70.38
CA LYS A 4 9.33 6.54 -69.14
C LYS A 4 9.79 7.50 -68.02
N THR A 5 9.35 7.16 -66.77
CA THR A 5 10.16 7.10 -65.49
C THR A 5 10.44 8.47 -64.79
N VAL A 6 10.30 8.76 -63.48
CA VAL A 6 10.07 8.02 -62.21
C VAL A 6 10.08 9.00 -60.99
N ILE A 7 9.39 8.65 -59.89
CA ILE A 7 9.69 8.87 -58.44
C ILE A 7 9.50 10.24 -57.71
N ALA A 8 8.66 10.14 -56.65
CA ALA A 8 8.67 10.66 -55.26
C ALA A 8 8.62 12.15 -54.88
N THR A 9 7.64 12.47 -54.03
CA THR A 9 7.82 13.11 -52.71
C THR A 9 6.61 12.67 -51.84
N ALA A 10 6.73 11.61 -51.05
CA ALA A 10 7.06 11.62 -49.62
C ALA A 10 6.06 12.42 -48.76
N ILE A 11 4.97 11.76 -48.33
CA ILE A 11 4.20 12.10 -47.14
C ILE A 11 4.77 11.21 -46.03
N VAL A 12 5.61 11.79 -45.18
CA VAL A 12 6.05 11.22 -43.90
C VAL A 12 6.11 12.38 -42.90
N ALA A 13 5.26 12.34 -41.88
CA ALA A 13 5.64 12.52 -40.49
C ALA A 13 4.43 12.22 -39.57
N ALA A 14 4.49 11.05 -38.93
CA ALA A 14 3.98 10.65 -37.61
C ALA A 14 2.57 11.16 -37.22
N ILE A 15 1.50 10.35 -37.25
CA ILE A 15 1.22 9.25 -36.30
C ILE A 15 2.08 9.36 -35.04
N ALA A 16 1.75 10.35 -34.21
CA ALA A 16 1.92 10.20 -32.78
C ALA A 16 1.01 9.05 -32.34
N SER A 17 1.54 7.84 -32.37
CA SER A 17 1.09 6.78 -31.48
C SER A 17 1.35 7.32 -30.07
N ALA A 18 0.36 8.01 -29.50
CA ALA A 18 0.27 8.16 -28.07
C ALA A 18 0.14 6.75 -27.52
N THR A 19 1.28 6.14 -27.20
CA THR A 19 1.31 5.12 -26.16
C THR A 19 0.84 5.85 -24.92
N THR A 20 -0.43 5.70 -24.59
CA THR A 20 -0.91 5.95 -23.23
C THR A 20 -0.11 5.00 -22.36
N ALA A 21 0.99 5.52 -21.79
CA ALA A 21 1.62 4.89 -20.65
C ALA A 21 0.55 4.89 -19.56
N PHE A 22 0.14 3.70 -19.13
CA PHE A 22 -0.72 3.54 -17.97
C PHE A 22 0.13 3.87 -16.75
N ALA A 23 0.21 5.14 -16.38
CA ALA A 23 0.70 5.52 -15.06
C ALA A 23 -0.38 5.13 -14.04
N SER A 24 -0.01 4.32 -13.06
CA SER A 24 -0.85 3.99 -11.91
C SER A 24 0.07 3.90 -10.70
N SER A 25 -0.35 4.51 -9.59
CA SER A 25 0.32 4.40 -8.29
C SER A 25 0.48 2.96 -7.83
N HIS A 26 -0.46 2.09 -8.19
CA HIS A 26 -0.45 0.67 -7.86
C HIS A 26 -0.30 -0.19 -9.12
N ARG A 27 0.76 0.06 -9.87
CA ARG A 27 1.37 -0.85 -10.86
C ARG A 27 2.85 -0.53 -10.86
N GLU A 28 3.41 -0.52 -9.66
CA GLU A 28 4.55 0.31 -9.30
C GLU A 28 5.75 0.02 -10.19
N ALA A 29 5.95 -1.27 -10.53
CA ALA A 29 6.96 -1.75 -11.47
C ALA A 29 6.35 -2.25 -12.80
N PRO A 30 6.98 -2.00 -13.97
CA PRO A 30 6.46 -2.41 -15.26
C PRO A 30 6.11 -3.91 -15.38
N ASN A 31 6.82 -4.80 -14.69
CA ASN A 31 6.54 -6.22 -14.72
C ASN A 31 5.38 -6.63 -13.80
N VAL A 32 5.28 -6.09 -12.57
CA VAL A 32 4.18 -6.41 -11.64
C VAL A 32 2.83 -5.99 -12.21
N ALA A 33 2.81 -4.91 -13.01
CA ALA A 33 1.65 -4.49 -13.78
C ALA A 33 0.99 -5.64 -14.57
N ARG A 34 1.76 -6.65 -15.01
CA ARG A 34 1.27 -7.80 -15.78
C ARG A 34 0.62 -8.88 -14.92
N PHE A 35 0.73 -8.76 -13.61
CA PHE A 35 0.26 -9.70 -12.59
C PHE A 35 -0.51 -8.93 -11.49
N PRO A 36 -1.69 -8.36 -11.80
CA PRO A 36 -2.40 -7.47 -10.88
C PRO A 36 -2.80 -8.11 -9.54
N THR A 37 -2.83 -9.44 -9.46
CA THR A 37 -3.16 -10.20 -8.25
C THR A 37 -2.02 -10.17 -7.20
N VAL A 38 -0.80 -9.86 -7.61
CA VAL A 38 0.39 -9.77 -6.73
C VAL A 38 0.92 -8.34 -6.66
N ASP A 39 0.13 -7.37 -7.10
CA ASP A 39 0.44 -5.95 -7.02
C ASP A 39 0.14 -5.48 -5.59
N SER A 40 1.19 -5.26 -4.82
CA SER A 40 1.10 -4.63 -3.50
C SER A 40 0.63 -3.21 -3.66
N THR A 41 -0.22 -2.80 -2.74
CA THR A 41 -0.87 -1.50 -2.74
C THR A 41 -0.28 -0.66 -1.64
N ASP A 42 -0.53 -1.07 -0.41
CA ASP A 42 -0.13 -0.30 0.76
C ASP A 42 0.30 -1.24 1.86
N PHE A 43 1.31 -0.82 2.60
CA PHE A 43 1.78 -1.50 3.78
C PHE A 43 1.63 -0.60 5.01
N TYR A 44 1.12 -1.16 6.10
CA TYR A 44 0.90 -0.49 7.37
C TYR A 44 1.45 -1.35 8.49
N ILE A 45 2.10 -0.71 9.45
CA ILE A 45 2.53 -1.36 10.69
C ILE A 45 2.43 -0.35 11.82
N PHE A 46 1.69 -0.68 12.88
CA PHE A 46 1.44 0.23 13.98
C PHE A 46 1.13 -0.52 15.27
N ASN A 47 1.39 0.11 16.41
CA ASN A 47 0.89 -0.40 17.69
C ASN A 47 -0.63 -0.36 17.68
N SER A 48 -1.27 -1.49 17.98
CA SER A 48 -2.73 -1.61 18.00
C SER A 48 -3.34 -0.56 18.93
N TYR A 49 -4.32 0.18 18.42
CA TYR A 49 -5.02 1.24 19.16
C TYR A 49 -6.44 0.85 19.60
N GLU A 50 -6.84 -0.41 19.40
CA GLU A 50 -8.05 -0.97 19.99
C GLU A 50 -7.87 -1.10 21.52
N PRO A 51 -8.82 -0.62 22.35
CA PRO A 51 -8.73 -0.75 23.81
C PRO A 51 -8.53 -2.20 24.27
N GLY A 52 -7.52 -2.45 25.13
CA GLY A 52 -7.17 -3.79 25.60
C GLY A 52 -6.23 -4.57 24.67
N ARG A 53 -5.75 -3.95 23.58
CA ARG A 53 -4.77 -4.52 22.63
C ARG A 53 -3.44 -3.76 22.64
N GLU A 54 -3.13 -3.03 23.71
CA GLU A 54 -1.94 -2.16 23.80
C GLU A 54 -0.61 -2.92 23.71
N ASP A 55 -0.61 -4.24 23.97
CA ASP A 55 0.55 -5.14 23.86
C ASP A 55 0.71 -5.77 22.46
N TYR A 56 -0.03 -5.29 21.46
CA TYR A 56 -0.05 -5.83 20.10
C TYR A 56 0.45 -4.84 19.04
N VAL A 57 0.91 -5.40 17.92
CA VAL A 57 1.21 -4.70 16.67
C VAL A 57 0.25 -5.21 15.62
N THR A 58 -0.34 -4.31 14.85
CA THR A 58 -1.09 -4.64 13.64
C THR A 58 -0.20 -4.42 12.42
N ILE A 59 -0.16 -5.41 11.54
CA ILE A 59 0.49 -5.38 10.23
C ILE A 59 -0.61 -5.55 9.18
N ILE A 60 -0.67 -4.66 8.20
CA ILE A 60 -1.65 -4.71 7.12
C ILE A 60 -0.92 -4.58 5.78
N ALA A 61 -1.19 -5.51 4.86
CA ALA A 61 -0.78 -5.41 3.48
C ALA A 61 -2.01 -5.43 2.56
N ASN A 62 -2.17 -4.40 1.75
CA ASN A 62 -3.19 -4.33 0.72
C ASN A 62 -2.62 -4.81 -0.62
N TYR A 63 -3.48 -5.44 -1.41
CA TYR A 63 -3.18 -6.02 -2.71
C TYR A 63 -4.36 -5.83 -3.66
N ILE A 64 -4.07 -5.94 -4.96
CA ILE A 64 -5.05 -5.84 -6.04
C ILE A 64 -5.71 -4.45 -6.01
N PRO A 65 -5.06 -3.46 -6.62
CA PRO A 65 -5.48 -2.06 -6.57
C PRO A 65 -6.72 -1.75 -7.39
N LEU A 66 -7.26 -0.55 -7.16
CA LEU A 66 -8.28 0.07 -8.00
C LEU A 66 -9.49 -0.87 -8.21
N GLN A 67 -9.93 -1.55 -7.15
CA GLN A 67 -11.05 -2.46 -7.27
C GLN A 67 -12.35 -1.68 -7.37
N ASP A 68 -12.89 -1.58 -8.57
CA ASP A 68 -14.26 -1.16 -8.77
C ASP A 68 -15.21 -2.14 -8.07
N SER A 69 -16.04 -1.64 -7.16
CA SER A 69 -16.92 -2.48 -6.33
C SER A 69 -17.83 -3.40 -7.16
N TYR A 70 -18.23 -2.95 -8.36
CA TYR A 70 -19.08 -3.68 -9.30
C TYR A 70 -18.34 -4.68 -10.20
N GLY A 71 -17.05 -4.94 -9.96
CA GLY A 71 -16.10 -5.74 -10.79
C GLY A 71 -16.42 -7.23 -11.03
N GLY A 72 -17.69 -7.60 -11.05
CA GLY A 72 -18.16 -8.92 -11.45
C GLY A 72 -17.92 -9.22 -12.94
N PRO A 73 -18.11 -10.48 -13.35
CA PRO A 73 -18.59 -11.61 -12.55
C PRO A 73 -17.50 -12.31 -11.73
N ASN A 74 -16.23 -11.96 -11.95
CA ASN A 74 -15.09 -12.65 -11.36
C ASN A 74 -14.59 -12.01 -10.05
N TYR A 75 -14.78 -10.70 -9.85
CA TYR A 75 -14.29 -9.99 -8.66
C TYR A 75 -12.79 -10.24 -8.42
N PHE A 76 -12.32 -9.93 -7.22
CA PHE A 76 -10.89 -9.78 -6.91
C PHE A 76 -10.39 -10.95 -6.06
N ALA A 77 -10.16 -12.09 -6.71
CA ALA A 77 -9.60 -13.28 -6.05
C ALA A 77 -8.07 -13.20 -5.96
N MET A 78 -7.49 -13.78 -4.91
CA MET A 78 -6.04 -13.90 -4.76
C MET A 78 -5.49 -14.98 -5.72
N ASP A 79 -4.21 -14.87 -6.13
CA ASP A 79 -3.59 -15.84 -7.03
C ASP A 79 -3.17 -17.10 -6.25
N PRO A 80 -3.71 -18.29 -6.57
CA PRO A 80 -3.36 -19.52 -5.87
C PRO A 80 -1.94 -20.03 -6.17
N ALA A 81 -1.26 -19.47 -7.18
CA ALA A 81 0.14 -19.77 -7.45
C ALA A 81 1.10 -18.91 -6.61
N ALA A 82 0.61 -17.80 -6.04
CA ALA A 82 1.45 -16.82 -5.35
C ALA A 82 1.68 -17.18 -3.88
N VAL A 83 2.74 -16.59 -3.33
CA VAL A 83 2.98 -16.51 -1.89
C VAL A 83 3.04 -15.04 -1.54
N TYR A 84 2.19 -14.63 -0.59
CA TYR A 84 2.18 -13.28 -0.05
C TYR A 84 2.82 -13.35 1.33
N ALA A 85 3.75 -12.45 1.64
CA ALA A 85 4.52 -12.54 2.87
C ALA A 85 4.59 -11.20 3.61
N LEU A 86 4.48 -11.25 4.93
CA LEU A 86 4.72 -10.12 5.83
C LEU A 86 6.01 -10.40 6.59
N HIS A 87 6.99 -9.50 6.48
CA HIS A 87 8.32 -9.68 7.02
C HIS A 87 8.57 -8.73 8.19
N VAL A 88 9.33 -9.21 9.18
CA VAL A 88 9.76 -8.42 10.34
C VAL A 88 11.25 -8.65 10.59
N ASP A 89 12.02 -7.56 10.57
CA ASP A 89 13.42 -7.48 11.02
C ASP A 89 13.43 -6.88 12.43
N SER A 90 13.94 -7.63 13.41
CA SER A 90 13.93 -7.24 14.82
C SER A 90 15.28 -6.76 15.34
N ASP A 91 16.37 -6.93 14.57
CA ASP A 91 17.73 -6.66 15.02
C ASP A 91 18.48 -5.58 14.19
N GLY A 92 17.94 -5.23 13.03
CA GLY A 92 18.38 -4.14 12.15
C GLY A 92 19.44 -4.53 11.14
N ASP A 93 19.62 -5.81 10.83
CA ASP A 93 20.52 -6.28 9.76
C ASP A 93 19.89 -6.25 8.36
N ALA A 94 18.63 -5.84 8.26
CA ALA A 94 17.80 -5.82 7.05
C ALA A 94 17.52 -7.20 6.42
N VAL A 95 17.59 -8.23 7.25
CA VAL A 95 17.11 -9.59 7.02
C VAL A 95 15.97 -9.87 8.00
N GLU A 96 14.91 -10.50 7.53
CA GLU A 96 13.78 -10.83 8.38
C GLU A 96 14.11 -11.93 9.39
N ASP A 97 13.70 -11.70 10.63
CA ASP A 97 13.72 -12.69 11.70
C ASP A 97 12.42 -13.48 11.77
N VAL A 98 11.32 -12.88 11.30
CA VAL A 98 10.00 -13.50 11.28
C VAL A 98 9.31 -13.18 9.95
N THR A 99 8.83 -14.21 9.27
CA THR A 99 7.97 -14.06 8.08
C THR A 99 6.65 -14.78 8.28
N PHE A 100 5.54 -14.14 7.93
CA PHE A 100 4.23 -14.78 7.83
C PHE A 100 3.87 -14.98 6.36
N GLU A 101 3.82 -16.22 5.89
CA GLU A 101 3.48 -16.57 4.51
C GLU A 101 2.00 -16.96 4.39
N PHE A 102 1.31 -16.37 3.42
CA PHE A 102 -0.08 -16.63 3.08
C PHE A 102 -0.15 -17.31 1.73
N ARG A 103 -0.81 -18.47 1.67
CA ARG A 103 -1.02 -19.25 0.44
C ARG A 103 -2.50 -19.45 0.23
N PHE A 104 -2.99 -19.02 -0.94
CA PHE A 104 -4.41 -19.04 -1.26
C PHE A 104 -4.79 -20.26 -2.09
N ASN A 105 -6.04 -20.68 -1.93
CA ASN A 105 -6.66 -21.70 -2.75
C ASN A 105 -8.08 -21.27 -3.14
N ASN A 106 -8.43 -21.51 -4.40
CA ASN A 106 -9.71 -21.09 -4.97
C ASN A 106 -10.49 -22.33 -5.39
N GLN A 107 -11.76 -22.41 -5.00
CA GLN A 107 -12.64 -23.53 -5.36
C GLN A 107 -13.96 -23.04 -5.93
N VAL A 108 -14.49 -23.79 -6.90
CA VAL A 108 -15.84 -23.59 -7.44
C VAL A 108 -16.80 -24.58 -6.78
N GLY A 109 -17.98 -24.09 -6.36
CA GLY A 109 -19.00 -24.91 -5.70
C GLY A 109 -19.72 -25.89 -6.63
N GLY A 110 -19.64 -25.67 -7.95
CA GLY A 110 -20.25 -26.53 -8.96
C GLY A 110 -21.78 -26.41 -9.04
N VAL A 111 -22.34 -25.27 -8.61
CA VAL A 111 -23.78 -25.01 -8.63
C VAL A 111 -24.34 -25.13 -10.05
N LYS A 112 -25.44 -25.89 -10.16
CA LYS A 112 -26.23 -26.05 -11.38
C LYS A 112 -27.68 -25.71 -11.10
N LEU A 113 -28.37 -25.24 -12.13
CA LEU A 113 -29.80 -24.95 -12.09
C LEU A 113 -30.53 -25.75 -13.18
N PRO A 114 -31.77 -26.20 -12.92
CA PRO A 114 -32.60 -26.84 -13.93
C PRO A 114 -33.07 -25.80 -14.97
N VAL A 115 -32.71 -26.01 -16.23
CA VAL A 115 -33.04 -25.11 -17.34
C VAL A 115 -33.97 -25.80 -18.34
N GLY A 116 -35.06 -25.11 -18.68
CA GLY A 116 -36.03 -25.55 -19.68
C GLY A 116 -37.05 -26.58 -19.16
N PRO A 117 -38.00 -27.02 -20.01
CA PRO A 117 -39.10 -27.91 -19.63
C PRO A 117 -38.64 -29.28 -19.10
N ASP A 118 -37.48 -29.75 -19.57
CA ASP A 118 -36.91 -31.05 -19.20
C ASP A 118 -36.03 -30.97 -17.93
N GLY A 119 -35.84 -29.77 -17.36
CA GLY A 119 -35.07 -29.57 -16.14
C GLY A 119 -33.59 -29.95 -16.28
N VAL A 120 -32.95 -29.61 -17.40
CA VAL A 120 -31.55 -29.96 -17.63
C VAL A 120 -30.66 -29.17 -16.67
N GLU A 121 -29.85 -29.85 -15.87
CA GLU A 121 -28.92 -29.23 -14.92
C GLU A 121 -27.75 -28.55 -15.63
N VAL A 122 -27.71 -27.22 -15.60
CA VAL A 122 -26.69 -26.39 -16.27
C VAL A 122 -25.91 -25.56 -15.25
N SER A 123 -24.59 -25.55 -15.37
CA SER A 123 -23.71 -24.72 -14.52
C SER A 123 -24.00 -23.23 -14.67
N VAL A 124 -23.91 -22.51 -13.56
CA VAL A 124 -24.14 -21.07 -13.54
C VAL A 124 -22.87 -20.29 -13.90
N PRO A 125 -22.99 -19.10 -14.53
CA PRO A 125 -21.84 -18.25 -14.86
C PRO A 125 -21.39 -17.35 -13.69
N LEU A 126 -22.03 -17.48 -12.52
CA LEU A 126 -21.87 -16.59 -11.38
C LEU A 126 -21.24 -17.30 -10.18
N LYS A 127 -20.53 -16.53 -9.36
CA LYS A 127 -19.95 -16.97 -8.09
C LYS A 127 -20.98 -17.11 -6.95
N HIS A 128 -22.24 -16.75 -7.18
CA HIS A 128 -23.35 -16.95 -6.24
C HIS A 128 -24.69 -16.99 -6.99
N VAL A 129 -25.72 -17.60 -6.39
CA VAL A 129 -27.05 -17.77 -7.01
C VAL A 129 -28.22 -17.34 -6.11
N GLY A 130 -27.93 -16.62 -5.04
CA GLY A 130 -28.93 -16.21 -4.07
C GLY A 130 -28.34 -15.36 -2.94
N PRO A 131 -29.17 -15.04 -1.92
CA PRO A 131 -28.73 -14.26 -0.77
C PRO A 131 -27.63 -14.96 0.04
N ILE A 132 -26.75 -14.17 0.62
CA ILE A 132 -25.66 -14.59 1.52
C ILE A 132 -25.76 -13.75 2.80
N ALA A 133 -25.59 -14.39 3.94
CA ALA A 133 -25.56 -13.72 5.24
C ALA A 133 -24.61 -14.45 6.18
N ALA A 134 -24.29 -13.85 7.34
CA ALA A 134 -23.55 -14.52 8.39
C ALA A 134 -24.16 -15.91 8.73
N GLY A 135 -23.34 -16.95 8.74
CA GLY A 135 -23.79 -18.34 8.93
C GLY A 135 -24.64 -18.95 7.80
N SER A 136 -24.90 -18.24 6.69
CA SER A 136 -25.75 -18.68 5.58
C SER A 136 -25.09 -18.45 4.23
N ASN A 137 -24.27 -19.41 3.81
CA ASN A 137 -23.41 -19.31 2.63
C ASN A 137 -23.78 -20.30 1.51
N GLY A 138 -24.89 -21.04 1.65
CA GLY A 138 -25.24 -22.13 0.72
C GLY A 138 -25.52 -21.68 -0.72
N ALA A 139 -25.68 -20.39 -0.95
CA ALA A 139 -25.85 -19.81 -2.28
C ALA A 139 -24.53 -19.45 -2.98
N LEU A 140 -23.38 -19.58 -2.30
CA LEU A 140 -22.06 -19.37 -2.90
C LEU A 140 -21.70 -20.52 -3.86
N ASN A 141 -21.14 -20.14 -5.00
CA ASN A 141 -20.58 -21.03 -6.02
C ASN A 141 -19.05 -20.84 -6.16
N PHE A 142 -18.43 -20.09 -5.26
CA PHE A 142 -16.99 -19.86 -5.24
C PHE A 142 -16.55 -19.58 -3.80
N SER A 143 -15.41 -20.14 -3.41
CA SER A 143 -14.79 -19.93 -2.10
C SER A 143 -13.28 -19.76 -2.25
N GLU A 144 -12.72 -18.89 -1.42
CA GLU A 144 -11.28 -18.69 -1.28
C GLU A 144 -10.90 -19.12 0.14
N THR A 145 -9.88 -19.97 0.22
CA THR A 145 -9.26 -20.35 1.49
C THR A 145 -7.80 -19.95 1.49
N TYR A 146 -7.21 -19.90 2.67
CA TYR A 146 -5.78 -19.65 2.82
C TYR A 146 -5.19 -20.38 4.02
N THR A 147 -3.91 -20.72 3.91
CA THR A 147 -3.08 -21.17 5.04
C THR A 147 -2.10 -20.08 5.43
N ILE A 148 -1.60 -20.16 6.66
CA ILE A 148 -0.59 -19.24 7.18
C ILE A 148 0.55 -20.07 7.76
N ASP A 149 1.76 -19.83 7.27
CA ASP A 149 2.98 -20.37 7.87
C ASP A 149 3.77 -19.22 8.51
N VAL A 150 4.36 -19.45 9.69
CA VAL A 150 5.38 -18.57 10.25
C VAL A 150 6.76 -19.18 10.03
N VAL A 151 7.67 -18.41 9.45
CA VAL A 151 9.09 -18.75 9.31
C VAL A 151 9.87 -17.98 10.35
N SER A 152 10.59 -18.69 11.22
CA SER A 152 11.54 -18.09 12.17
C SER A 152 12.96 -18.15 11.60
N GLY A 153 13.62 -16.99 11.54
CA GLY A 153 14.85 -16.73 10.80
C GLY A 153 14.57 -16.30 9.34
N PRO A 154 15.64 -16.17 8.53
CA PRO A 154 15.51 -15.75 7.13
C PRO A 154 14.53 -16.64 6.36
N GLN A 155 13.69 -16.06 5.51
CA GLN A 155 12.60 -16.75 4.80
C GLN A 155 13.10 -17.96 3.99
N ASP A 156 14.30 -17.85 3.41
CA ASP A 156 14.86 -18.87 2.50
C ASP A 156 15.44 -20.11 3.20
N SER A 157 15.74 -20.00 4.49
CA SER A 157 16.53 -20.99 5.24
C SER A 157 16.04 -21.23 6.67
N GLY A 158 15.07 -20.44 7.12
CA GLY A 158 14.46 -20.47 8.43
C GLY A 158 13.57 -21.68 8.66
N THR A 159 13.06 -21.78 9.88
CA THR A 159 12.17 -22.89 10.27
C THR A 159 10.72 -22.48 10.10
N SER A 160 10.02 -23.14 9.17
CA SER A 160 8.58 -22.95 8.93
C SER A 160 7.75 -23.73 9.95
N SER A 161 6.62 -23.16 10.37
CA SER A 161 5.62 -23.82 11.22
C SER A 161 4.23 -23.24 10.97
N ASP A 162 3.22 -24.10 10.99
CA ASP A 162 1.83 -23.72 10.74
C ASP A 162 1.30 -22.77 11.83
N VAL A 163 0.63 -21.68 11.42
CA VAL A 163 -0.19 -20.85 12.30
C VAL A 163 -1.61 -21.41 12.30
N MET A 164 -2.10 -21.75 13.49
CA MET A 164 -3.37 -22.47 13.66
C MET A 164 -4.46 -21.55 14.21
N GLY A 165 -5.71 -21.74 13.81
CA GLY A 165 -6.85 -21.09 14.44
C GLY A 165 -7.07 -21.57 15.87
N ALA A 166 -7.70 -20.73 16.70
CA ALA A 166 -7.96 -21.03 18.11
C ALA A 166 -8.82 -22.30 18.33
N ASN A 167 -9.58 -22.75 17.32
CA ASN A 167 -10.36 -23.99 17.38
C ASN A 167 -9.71 -25.16 16.63
N GLY A 168 -8.43 -25.02 16.24
CA GLY A 168 -7.66 -26.05 15.54
C GLY A 168 -7.76 -26.00 14.01
N GLU A 169 -8.24 -24.89 13.44
CA GLU A 169 -8.24 -24.64 12.00
C GLU A 169 -6.80 -24.58 11.47
N SER A 170 -6.50 -25.31 10.39
CA SER A 170 -5.23 -25.19 9.63
C SER A 170 -5.43 -24.46 8.29
N GLU A 171 -6.68 -24.18 7.94
CA GLU A 171 -7.08 -23.47 6.73
C GLU A 171 -8.20 -22.50 7.12
N PHE A 172 -8.09 -21.27 6.64
CA PHE A 172 -8.98 -20.16 6.94
C PHE A 172 -9.76 -19.78 5.69
N VAL A 173 -10.93 -19.16 5.86
CA VAL A 173 -11.78 -18.72 4.74
C VAL A 173 -11.66 -17.21 4.55
N LYS A 174 -11.47 -16.77 3.31
CA LYS A 174 -11.60 -15.36 2.92
C LYS A 174 -13.07 -15.08 2.57
N PRO A 175 -13.73 -14.06 3.17
CA PRO A 175 -15.11 -13.71 2.83
C PRO A 175 -15.21 -13.35 1.35
N TYR A 176 -16.37 -13.65 0.78
CA TYR A 176 -16.69 -13.22 -0.58
C TYR A 176 -16.75 -11.69 -0.66
N ALA A 177 -16.35 -11.13 -1.80
CA ALA A 177 -16.34 -9.68 -2.04
C ALA A 177 -17.74 -9.07 -1.86
N TYR A 178 -17.83 -7.79 -1.51
CA TYR A 178 -19.11 -7.13 -1.26
C TYR A 178 -19.82 -6.76 -2.57
N VAL A 179 -20.41 -7.77 -3.21
CA VAL A 179 -20.97 -7.65 -4.56
C VAL A 179 -22.21 -6.75 -4.68
N GLY A 180 -22.86 -6.43 -3.55
CA GLY A 180 -24.00 -5.54 -3.50
C GLY A 180 -25.06 -5.91 -2.47
N GLU A 181 -25.92 -4.95 -2.15
CA GLU A 181 -26.94 -5.03 -1.11
C GLU A 181 -28.06 -6.02 -1.44
N LYS A 182 -28.31 -6.33 -2.72
CA LYS A 182 -29.25 -7.41 -3.08
C LYS A 182 -28.80 -8.79 -2.57
N THR A 183 -27.48 -9.02 -2.54
CA THR A 183 -26.90 -10.29 -2.12
C THR A 183 -26.76 -10.35 -0.61
N PHE A 184 -26.31 -9.27 0.02
CA PHE A 184 -25.97 -9.24 1.45
C PHE A 184 -26.97 -8.53 2.35
N GLY A 185 -27.90 -7.73 1.81
CA GLY A 185 -28.90 -6.96 2.56
C GLY A 185 -28.51 -5.48 2.70
N SER A 186 -27.40 -5.22 3.37
CA SER A 186 -26.88 -3.87 3.64
C SER A 186 -25.37 -3.91 3.95
N THR A 187 -24.72 -2.75 4.07
CA THR A 187 -23.32 -2.68 4.49
C THR A 187 -23.11 -3.25 5.90
N ALA A 188 -24.07 -3.04 6.80
CA ALA A 188 -24.02 -3.61 8.15
C ALA A 188 -24.15 -5.13 8.14
N ASP A 189 -25.02 -5.68 7.28
CA ASP A 189 -25.16 -7.13 7.12
C ASP A 189 -23.93 -7.77 6.46
N TYR A 190 -23.29 -7.07 5.52
CA TYR A 190 -22.00 -7.50 4.97
C TYR A 190 -20.90 -7.50 6.03
N ALA A 191 -20.81 -6.45 6.86
CA ALA A 191 -19.85 -6.40 7.95
C ALA A 191 -20.02 -7.60 8.90
N ALA A 192 -21.25 -7.88 9.33
CA ALA A 192 -21.54 -9.06 10.15
C ALA A 192 -21.18 -10.39 9.45
N TYR A 193 -21.35 -10.48 8.12
CA TYR A 193 -20.89 -11.61 7.31
C TYR A 193 -19.36 -11.70 7.18
N ALA A 194 -18.64 -10.58 7.14
CA ALA A 194 -17.19 -10.57 7.05
C ALA A 194 -16.53 -10.85 8.42
N ASP A 195 -17.13 -10.39 9.50
CA ASP A 195 -16.59 -10.48 10.86
C ASP A 195 -16.51 -11.92 11.39
N GLN A 196 -17.34 -12.85 10.90
CA GLN A 196 -17.19 -14.29 11.19
C GLN A 196 -15.89 -14.90 10.64
N TYR A 197 -15.16 -14.18 9.79
CA TYR A 197 -13.86 -14.57 9.24
C TYR A 197 -12.68 -13.77 9.83
N VAL A 198 -12.91 -13.09 10.95
CA VAL A 198 -11.83 -12.66 11.84
C VAL A 198 -11.51 -13.86 12.75
N TYR A 199 -10.28 -14.34 12.67
CA TYR A 199 -9.85 -15.52 13.42
C TYR A 199 -8.85 -15.14 14.51
N ASP A 200 -9.08 -15.65 15.72
CA ASP A 200 -7.99 -15.76 16.70
C ASP A 200 -7.04 -16.87 16.26
N VAL A 201 -5.73 -16.60 16.30
CA VAL A 201 -4.70 -17.53 15.84
C VAL A 201 -3.64 -17.79 16.90
N SER A 202 -3.24 -19.05 17.02
CA SER A 202 -2.06 -19.49 17.77
C SER A 202 -0.86 -19.47 16.83
N ILE A 203 0.06 -18.53 17.09
CA ILE A 203 1.32 -18.42 16.38
C ILE A 203 2.38 -19.23 17.14
N PRO A 204 3.10 -20.16 16.48
CA PRO A 204 4.22 -20.87 17.09
C PRO A 204 5.21 -19.92 17.80
N ASN A 205 5.67 -20.31 18.98
CA ASN A 205 6.57 -19.53 19.85
C ASN A 205 5.99 -18.21 20.41
N CYS A 206 4.71 -17.92 20.18
CA CYS A 206 3.99 -16.83 20.84
C CYS A 206 3.19 -17.32 22.06
N SER A 207 3.33 -16.62 23.19
CA SER A 207 2.59 -16.97 24.42
C SER A 207 1.14 -16.50 24.44
N ALA A 208 0.77 -15.55 23.58
CA ALA A 208 -0.57 -15.00 23.45
C ALA A 208 -1.08 -15.15 22.01
N PRO A 209 -2.40 -15.32 21.81
CA PRO A 209 -2.97 -15.45 20.47
C PRO A 209 -2.94 -14.13 19.70
N GLY A 210 -2.71 -14.20 18.39
CA GLY A 210 -2.90 -13.09 17.47
C GLY A 210 -4.32 -13.07 16.87
N ARG A 211 -4.58 -12.13 15.96
CA ARG A 211 -5.78 -12.10 15.11
C ARG A 211 -5.40 -12.02 13.65
N VAL A 212 -6.16 -12.67 12.78
CA VAL A 212 -5.99 -12.55 11.33
C VAL A 212 -7.33 -12.27 10.64
N PHE A 213 -7.28 -11.45 9.60
CA PHE A 213 -8.37 -11.22 8.67
C PHE A 213 -7.78 -11.10 7.27
N VAL A 214 -8.38 -11.80 6.31
CA VAL A 214 -8.10 -11.58 4.89
C VAL A 214 -9.40 -11.36 4.15
N GLY A 215 -9.55 -10.24 3.44
CA GLY A 215 -10.78 -9.94 2.71
C GLY A 215 -10.81 -8.53 2.12
N GLN A 216 -11.89 -8.19 1.44
CA GLN A 216 -12.03 -6.88 0.79
C GLN A 216 -12.30 -5.77 1.83
N ARG A 217 -11.67 -4.60 1.64
CA ARG A 217 -11.88 -3.37 2.42
C ARG A 217 -11.92 -2.16 1.51
N LYS A 218 -12.47 -1.03 1.97
CA LYS A 218 -12.33 0.26 1.26
C LYS A 218 -10.85 0.64 1.31
N ASP A 219 -10.32 1.15 0.20
CA ASP A 219 -8.93 1.56 0.15
C ASP A 219 -8.68 2.73 1.12
N PRO A 220 -7.91 2.54 2.21
CA PRO A 220 -7.72 3.61 3.18
C PRO A 220 -6.73 4.68 2.69
N PHE A 221 -6.02 4.44 1.59
CA PHE A 221 -5.12 5.42 1.01
C PHE A 221 -5.89 6.55 0.32
N THR A 222 -5.44 7.78 0.49
CA THR A 222 -6.01 8.96 -0.19
C THR A 222 -4.92 9.59 -1.04
N VAL A 223 -5.22 9.87 -2.30
CA VAL A 223 -4.26 10.48 -3.21
C VAL A 223 -4.91 11.04 -4.47
N ASN A 224 -4.41 12.19 -4.93
CA ASN A 224 -4.74 12.76 -6.24
C ASN A 224 -3.91 12.12 -7.35
N LEU A 225 -4.28 10.91 -7.77
CA LEU A 225 -3.49 10.10 -8.71
C LEU A 225 -3.39 10.70 -10.09
N GLY A 226 -4.54 11.04 -10.68
CA GLY A 226 -4.65 11.48 -12.06
C GLY A 226 -3.81 12.71 -12.29
N GLU A 227 -3.99 13.74 -11.46
CA GLU A 227 -3.24 14.98 -11.63
C GLU A 227 -1.78 14.83 -11.19
N THR A 228 -1.47 14.03 -10.16
CA THR A 228 -0.07 13.80 -9.73
C THR A 228 0.76 13.14 -10.84
N PHE A 229 0.22 12.09 -11.47
CA PHE A 229 0.94 11.38 -12.54
C PHE A 229 0.82 12.03 -13.93
N ASP A 230 -0.05 13.04 -14.10
CA ASP A 230 -0.02 13.99 -15.23
C ASP A 230 0.98 15.14 -14.98
N LEU A 231 2.19 14.79 -14.52
CA LEU A 231 3.27 15.72 -14.17
C LEU A 231 2.87 16.78 -13.11
N VAL A 232 2.16 16.37 -12.06
CA VAL A 232 1.70 17.26 -10.98
C VAL A 232 0.89 18.42 -11.56
N ASN A 233 -0.29 18.11 -12.11
CA ASN A 233 -1.14 19.06 -12.82
C ASN A 233 -1.99 19.95 -11.88
N TYR A 234 -1.41 20.40 -10.78
CA TYR A 234 -1.97 21.33 -9.80
C TYR A 234 -0.82 22.09 -9.12
N VAL A 235 -1.11 23.18 -8.41
CA VAL A 235 -0.11 23.85 -7.57
C VAL A 235 -0.09 23.14 -6.22
N PRO A 236 0.97 22.37 -5.89
CA PRO A 236 0.96 21.42 -4.76
C PRO A 236 1.21 22.10 -3.42
N VAL A 237 0.59 23.24 -3.17
CA VAL A 237 0.71 24.05 -1.95
C VAL A 237 -0.69 24.44 -1.50
N GLU A 238 -0.94 24.37 -0.19
CA GLU A 238 -2.25 24.67 0.38
C GLU A 238 -2.78 26.05 -0.07
N GLY A 239 -3.93 26.04 -0.74
CA GLY A 239 -4.61 27.22 -1.27
C GLY A 239 -5.47 27.94 -0.24
N ASP A 240 -5.82 27.29 0.87
CA ASP A 240 -6.57 27.88 1.97
C ASP A 240 -5.68 28.40 3.10
N SER A 241 -6.20 29.29 3.95
CA SER A 241 -5.46 29.77 5.13
C SER A 241 -5.07 28.65 6.10
N THR A 242 -5.91 27.60 6.14
CA THR A 242 -5.68 26.34 6.81
C THR A 242 -6.39 25.23 6.01
N PRO A 243 -5.89 23.98 6.01
CA PRO A 243 -6.50 22.88 5.26
C PRO A 243 -8.02 22.79 5.47
N GLY A 244 -8.78 22.87 4.38
CA GLY A 244 -10.24 22.74 4.37
C GLY A 244 -11.03 24.00 4.76
N ALA A 245 -10.40 25.16 4.91
CA ALA A 245 -11.12 26.41 5.23
C ALA A 245 -12.02 26.90 4.08
N GLY A 246 -11.71 26.55 2.83
CA GLY A 246 -12.45 26.96 1.63
C GLY A 246 -12.48 28.47 1.41
N ASP A 247 -11.47 29.18 1.89
CA ASP A 247 -11.38 30.64 1.85
C ASP A 247 -10.44 31.17 0.77
N GLY A 248 -9.62 30.29 0.15
CA GLY A 248 -8.64 30.66 -0.86
C GLY A 248 -7.61 31.69 -0.36
N ALA A 249 -7.41 31.77 0.96
CA ALA A 249 -6.53 32.74 1.59
C ALA A 249 -5.12 32.20 1.91
N GLY A 250 -4.78 31.02 1.38
CA GLY A 250 -3.46 30.41 1.38
C GLY A 250 -2.60 30.85 0.19
N PHE A 251 -1.87 29.90 -0.40
CA PHE A 251 -1.04 30.20 -1.57
C PHE A 251 -1.91 30.54 -2.79
N PRO A 252 -1.66 31.67 -3.50
CA PRO A 252 -2.46 32.03 -4.67
C PRO A 252 -2.44 30.95 -5.76
N GLY A 253 -3.62 30.38 -6.04
CA GLY A 253 -3.79 29.30 -7.01
C GLY A 253 -3.35 27.91 -6.50
N GLY A 254 -3.03 27.80 -5.21
CA GLY A 254 -2.79 26.54 -4.52
C GLY A 254 -4.01 25.61 -4.54
N ILE A 255 -3.76 24.31 -4.46
CA ILE A 255 -4.81 23.30 -4.35
C ILE A 255 -5.49 23.37 -2.97
N THR A 256 -6.79 23.12 -2.92
CA THR A 256 -7.58 23.10 -1.69
C THR A 256 -8.01 21.68 -1.35
N GLN A 257 -8.10 21.37 -0.06
CA GLN A 257 -8.54 20.06 0.43
C GLN A 257 -9.96 19.72 -0.01
N SER A 258 -10.12 18.59 -0.69
CA SER A 258 -11.42 18.09 -1.13
C SER A 258 -11.37 16.59 -1.32
N THR A 259 -12.38 15.85 -0.85
CA THR A 259 -12.52 14.41 -1.13
C THR A 259 -12.71 14.11 -2.62
N ALA A 260 -13.01 15.12 -3.45
CA ALA A 260 -13.03 14.98 -4.90
C ALA A 260 -11.63 14.87 -5.53
N ASN A 261 -10.58 15.21 -4.78
CA ASN A 261 -9.20 15.04 -5.19
C ASN A 261 -8.67 13.63 -4.83
N ASP A 262 -9.43 12.84 -4.07
CA ASP A 262 -9.07 11.44 -3.78
C ASP A 262 -9.63 10.52 -4.88
N ASP A 263 -8.74 10.09 -5.78
CA ASP A 263 -9.09 9.16 -6.88
C ASP A 263 -9.35 7.72 -6.39
N LEU A 264 -9.07 7.43 -5.12
CA LEU A 264 -9.30 6.14 -4.47
C LEU A 264 -10.57 6.10 -3.61
N ASN A 265 -11.27 7.24 -3.49
CA ASN A 265 -12.47 7.36 -2.65
C ASN A 265 -13.57 6.34 -3.00
N ASP A 266 -13.64 5.93 -4.27
CA ASP A 266 -14.61 4.94 -4.77
C ASP A 266 -14.01 3.54 -4.99
N LYS A 267 -12.83 3.26 -4.43
CA LYS A 267 -12.08 2.01 -4.63
C LYS A 267 -12.03 1.12 -3.40
N ASN A 268 -11.98 -0.17 -3.66
CA ASN A 268 -11.67 -1.21 -2.69
C ASN A 268 -10.27 -1.80 -2.94
N VAL A 269 -9.80 -2.58 -1.98
CA VAL A 269 -8.57 -3.40 -2.05
C VAL A 269 -8.81 -4.74 -1.36
N ASN A 270 -7.95 -5.73 -1.64
CA ASN A 270 -7.86 -6.94 -0.81
C ASN A 270 -6.84 -6.70 0.29
N THR A 271 -7.24 -6.96 1.52
CA THR A 271 -6.42 -6.73 2.71
C THR A 271 -6.01 -8.06 3.32
N ILE A 272 -4.73 -8.20 3.63
CA ILE A 272 -4.20 -9.15 4.61
C ILE A 272 -3.87 -8.35 5.87
N ALA A 273 -4.61 -8.58 6.94
CA ALA A 273 -4.39 -7.97 8.25
C ALA A 273 -4.00 -9.05 9.27
N LEU A 274 -2.92 -8.79 10.01
CA LEU A 274 -2.41 -9.66 11.05
C LEU A 274 -2.08 -8.83 12.29
N GLU A 275 -2.62 -9.21 13.44
CA GLU A 275 -2.30 -8.59 14.72
C GLU A 275 -1.54 -9.58 15.61
N VAL A 276 -0.35 -9.21 16.05
CA VAL A 276 0.62 -10.08 16.72
C VAL A 276 1.05 -9.46 18.05
N PRO A 277 1.24 -10.25 19.13
CA PRO A 277 1.83 -9.74 20.36
C PRO A 277 3.22 -9.12 20.10
N LYS A 278 3.50 -7.95 20.67
CA LYS A 278 4.79 -7.25 20.56
C LYS A 278 5.98 -8.14 20.93
N SER A 279 5.79 -8.99 21.95
CA SER A 279 6.82 -9.91 22.44
C SER A 279 7.25 -10.97 21.42
N CYS A 280 6.47 -11.19 20.36
CA CYS A 280 6.82 -12.12 19.28
C CYS A 280 7.61 -11.47 18.15
N LEU A 281 7.64 -10.14 18.10
CA LEU A 281 8.23 -9.39 16.98
C LEU A 281 9.52 -8.66 17.36
N THR A 282 9.68 -8.31 18.64
CA THR A 282 10.71 -7.35 19.08
C THR A 282 12.13 -7.93 19.19
N GLY A 283 12.26 -9.26 19.18
CA GLY A 283 13.56 -9.95 19.21
C GLY A 283 14.50 -9.46 20.32
N ASP A 284 15.81 -9.45 20.01
CA ASP A 284 16.88 -9.01 20.91
C ASP A 284 17.37 -7.57 20.64
N GLY A 285 16.68 -6.83 19.74
CA GLY A 285 17.01 -5.45 19.37
C GLY A 285 16.64 -4.41 20.44
N ASN A 286 16.51 -3.15 20.02
CA ASN A 286 16.09 -2.04 20.91
C ASN A 286 14.56 -1.88 21.02
N GLY A 287 13.77 -2.85 20.56
CA GLY A 287 12.30 -2.79 20.51
C GLY A 287 11.73 -1.99 19.34
N VAL A 288 12.59 -1.48 18.45
CA VAL A 288 12.21 -1.00 17.13
C VAL A 288 12.31 -2.16 16.15
N ILE A 289 11.27 -2.36 15.35
CA ILE A 289 11.20 -3.41 14.33
C ILE A 289 11.08 -2.80 12.95
N GLY A 290 11.77 -3.36 11.96
CA GLY A 290 11.56 -3.12 10.54
C GLY A 290 10.52 -4.07 9.96
N ALA A 291 9.73 -3.63 8.99
CA ALA A 291 8.76 -4.49 8.33
C ALA A 291 8.44 -4.06 6.89
N TRP A 292 8.11 -5.04 6.06
CA TRP A 292 7.68 -4.86 4.67
C TRP A 292 6.82 -6.04 4.23
N THR A 293 6.18 -5.91 3.08
CA THR A 293 5.41 -6.97 2.43
C THR A 293 6.06 -7.39 1.13
N THR A 294 5.91 -8.65 0.74
CA THR A 294 6.30 -9.15 -0.58
C THR A 294 5.25 -10.06 -1.19
N ALA A 295 5.27 -10.17 -2.51
CA ALA A 295 4.59 -11.25 -3.22
C ALA A 295 5.54 -11.96 -4.18
N SER A 296 5.46 -13.29 -4.18
CA SER A 296 6.32 -14.17 -4.97
C SER A 296 5.51 -15.09 -5.87
N LEU A 297 6.04 -15.36 -7.07
CA LEU A 297 5.47 -16.30 -8.05
C LEU A 297 6.48 -17.40 -8.40
N PRO A 298 6.02 -18.60 -8.82
CA PRO A 298 6.90 -19.62 -9.37
C PRO A 298 7.59 -19.16 -10.66
N GLN A 299 8.87 -19.53 -10.84
CA GLN A 299 9.69 -19.14 -12.01
C GLN A 299 9.11 -19.55 -13.37
N ALA A 300 8.30 -20.60 -13.42
CA ALA A 300 7.72 -21.12 -14.64
C ALA A 300 6.20 -21.27 -14.53
N ARG A 301 5.49 -20.79 -15.56
CA ARG A 301 4.06 -20.96 -15.77
C ARG A 301 3.81 -21.51 -17.17
N ILE A 302 3.15 -22.66 -17.25
CA ILE A 302 2.79 -23.34 -18.50
C ILE A 302 1.26 -23.36 -18.61
N LEU A 303 0.71 -22.60 -19.56
CA LEU A 303 -0.74 -22.51 -19.77
C LEU A 303 -1.31 -23.84 -20.29
N ASN A 304 -2.46 -24.26 -19.76
CA ASN A 304 -3.14 -25.47 -20.19
C ASN A 304 -4.04 -25.18 -21.42
N PRO A 305 -3.79 -25.77 -22.61
CA PRO A 305 -4.63 -25.56 -23.79
C PRO A 305 -6.04 -26.16 -23.64
N ASN A 306 -6.26 -27.04 -22.66
CA ASN A 306 -7.56 -27.58 -22.28
C ASN A 306 -7.87 -27.17 -20.82
N ALA A 307 -7.81 -25.87 -20.55
CA ALA A 307 -8.01 -25.31 -19.22
C ALA A 307 -9.37 -25.69 -18.62
N THR A 308 -9.35 -26.04 -17.34
CA THR A 308 -10.52 -26.06 -16.45
C THR A 308 -10.30 -25.05 -15.33
N PHE A 309 -11.34 -24.76 -14.55
CA PHE A 309 -11.19 -23.89 -13.37
C PHE A 309 -10.11 -24.41 -12.42
N ASP A 310 -10.08 -25.71 -12.12
CA ASP A 310 -9.09 -26.30 -11.20
C ASP A 310 -7.68 -26.44 -11.82
N LYS A 311 -7.56 -26.38 -13.15
CA LYS A 311 -6.30 -26.63 -13.87
C LYS A 311 -6.13 -25.69 -15.07
N PRO A 312 -6.06 -24.37 -14.86
CA PRO A 312 -5.87 -23.41 -15.95
C PRO A 312 -4.43 -23.41 -16.45
N GLU A 313 -3.48 -23.84 -15.62
CA GLU A 313 -2.05 -23.81 -15.87
C GLU A 313 -1.32 -24.83 -14.99
N VAL A 314 -0.01 -25.00 -15.23
CA VAL A 314 0.92 -25.72 -14.38
C VAL A 314 2.07 -24.77 -14.03
N ASN A 315 2.32 -24.58 -12.74
CA ASN A 315 3.42 -23.76 -12.24
C ASN A 315 4.55 -24.63 -11.69
N GLY A 316 5.79 -24.12 -11.72
CA GLY A 316 6.95 -24.80 -11.17
C GLY A 316 8.21 -23.94 -11.10
N GLY A 317 9.28 -24.50 -10.54
CA GLY A 317 10.52 -23.77 -10.23
C GLY A 317 10.52 -23.17 -8.83
N ALA A 318 11.60 -22.49 -8.47
CA ALA A 318 11.67 -21.75 -7.21
C ALA A 318 10.67 -20.57 -7.21
N LEU A 319 10.35 -20.06 -6.04
CA LEU A 319 9.63 -18.80 -5.90
C LEU A 319 10.56 -17.63 -6.26
N VAL A 320 10.00 -16.59 -6.85
CA VAL A 320 10.67 -15.33 -7.18
C VAL A 320 9.81 -14.19 -6.70
N GLN A 321 10.39 -13.32 -5.89
CA GLN A 321 9.80 -12.06 -5.49
C GLN A 321 9.59 -11.17 -6.72
N VAL A 322 8.36 -10.68 -6.89
CA VAL A 322 7.97 -9.80 -8.00
C VAL A 322 7.33 -8.51 -7.54
N SER A 323 7.01 -8.40 -6.26
CA SER A 323 6.47 -7.23 -5.59
C SER A 323 7.09 -7.14 -4.20
N ARG A 324 7.37 -5.91 -3.79
CA ARG A 324 7.82 -5.54 -2.44
C ARG A 324 7.36 -4.13 -2.14
N LEU A 325 6.89 -3.90 -0.92
CA LEU A 325 6.52 -2.58 -0.45
C LEU A 325 6.79 -2.44 1.06
N GLY A 326 7.44 -1.36 1.47
CA GLY A 326 7.59 -0.94 2.85
C GLY A 326 7.03 0.47 3.04
N SER A 327 7.91 1.44 2.95
CA SER A 327 7.62 2.87 2.95
C SER A 327 6.81 3.28 1.71
N PRO A 328 5.77 4.10 1.88
CA PRO A 328 4.92 4.54 0.78
C PRO A 328 5.72 5.40 -0.21
N LEU A 329 5.31 5.38 -1.49
CA LEU A 329 5.82 6.23 -2.57
C LEU A 329 7.27 5.97 -3.00
N VAL A 330 8.01 5.07 -2.34
CA VAL A 330 9.42 4.82 -2.70
C VAL A 330 9.51 4.17 -4.06
N ASN A 331 8.76 3.10 -4.32
CA ASN A 331 8.79 2.45 -5.63
C ASN A 331 8.18 3.34 -6.72
N GLU A 332 7.21 4.20 -6.37
CA GLU A 332 6.41 5.01 -7.26
C GLU A 332 7.16 6.26 -7.72
N LEU A 333 7.77 6.99 -6.79
CA LEU A 333 8.30 8.35 -6.98
C LEU A 333 9.79 8.51 -6.65
N VAL A 334 10.43 7.53 -6.00
CA VAL A 334 11.86 7.58 -5.67
C VAL A 334 12.68 6.72 -6.62
N ILE A 335 12.31 5.45 -6.80
CA ILE A 335 13.04 4.52 -7.66
C ILE A 335 12.84 4.87 -9.14
N GLY A 336 13.95 4.93 -9.90
CA GLY A 336 13.94 5.17 -11.33
C GLY A 336 13.24 4.04 -12.10
N ILE A 337 12.52 4.40 -13.16
CA ILE A 337 11.67 3.48 -13.93
C ILE A 337 12.40 2.24 -14.45
N ASP A 338 13.69 2.36 -14.77
CA ASP A 338 14.56 1.29 -15.27
C ASP A 338 14.99 0.28 -14.19
N ASP A 339 14.95 0.68 -12.92
CA ASP A 339 15.32 -0.16 -11.78
C ASP A 339 14.11 -0.61 -10.93
N LYS A 340 12.88 -0.18 -11.22
CA LYS A 340 11.69 -0.56 -10.43
C LYS A 340 11.47 -2.07 -10.34
N ASP A 341 11.56 -2.78 -11.47
CA ASP A 341 11.43 -4.25 -11.47
C ASP A 341 12.54 -4.91 -10.64
N ARG A 342 13.75 -4.34 -10.66
CA ARG A 342 14.89 -4.82 -9.88
C ARG A 342 14.65 -4.57 -8.39
N PHE A 343 14.18 -3.39 -8.01
CA PHE A 343 13.81 -3.03 -6.64
C PHE A 343 12.70 -3.95 -6.10
N SER A 344 11.61 -4.13 -6.84
CA SER A 344 10.51 -5.01 -6.45
C SER A 344 10.93 -6.48 -6.28
N SER A 345 12.01 -6.90 -6.95
CA SER A 345 12.58 -8.26 -6.81
C SER A 345 13.72 -8.38 -5.78
N ALA A 346 14.21 -7.27 -5.24
CA ALA A 346 15.38 -7.23 -4.37
C ALA A 346 15.00 -7.37 -2.89
N HIS A 347 15.92 -7.94 -2.12
CA HIS A 347 15.82 -8.00 -0.66
C HIS A 347 16.23 -6.65 -0.02
N PRO A 348 15.62 -6.19 1.08
CA PRO A 348 16.04 -4.93 1.74
C PRO A 348 17.53 -4.83 2.08
N SER A 349 18.19 -5.94 2.45
CA SER A 349 19.64 -6.05 2.65
C SER A 349 20.49 -5.70 1.42
N GLU A 350 19.90 -5.68 0.22
CA GLU A 350 20.56 -5.31 -1.04
C GLU A 350 20.29 -3.86 -1.46
N ASP A 351 19.55 -3.07 -0.68
CA ASP A 351 19.07 -1.74 -1.09
C ASP A 351 20.17 -0.70 -1.32
N GLY A 352 21.40 -0.98 -0.87
CA GLY A 352 22.56 -0.14 -1.17
C GLY A 352 22.76 0.11 -2.68
N GLN A 353 22.26 -0.79 -3.54
CA GLN A 353 22.28 -0.62 -4.99
C GLN A 353 21.36 0.51 -5.51
N PHE A 354 20.36 0.93 -4.72
CA PHE A 354 19.38 1.97 -5.05
C PHE A 354 19.63 3.29 -4.32
N ALA A 355 20.66 3.38 -3.48
CA ALA A 355 20.93 4.53 -2.61
C ALA A 355 21.02 5.88 -3.36
N THR A 356 21.41 5.87 -4.64
CA THR A 356 21.46 7.07 -5.49
C THR A 356 20.10 7.76 -5.58
N TYR A 357 19.00 7.00 -5.68
CA TYR A 357 17.65 7.56 -5.80
C TYR A 357 17.21 8.32 -4.54
N VAL A 358 17.60 7.85 -3.35
CA VAL A 358 17.30 8.52 -2.08
C VAL A 358 18.25 9.70 -1.83
N THR A 359 19.54 9.52 -2.11
CA THR A 359 20.57 10.55 -1.85
C THR A 359 20.54 11.68 -2.87
N ASN A 360 19.99 11.45 -4.06
CA ASN A 360 19.89 12.40 -5.17
C ASN A 360 18.51 12.29 -5.85
N PRO A 361 17.41 12.64 -5.14
CA PRO A 361 16.05 12.43 -5.62
C PRO A 361 15.72 13.31 -6.83
N THR A 362 14.99 12.75 -7.79
CA THR A 362 14.58 13.46 -9.00
C THR A 362 13.29 14.26 -8.82
N LEU A 363 12.40 13.85 -7.90
CA LEU A 363 11.11 14.53 -7.70
C LEU A 363 11.25 16.04 -7.39
N PRO A 364 12.13 16.49 -6.46
CA PRO A 364 12.33 17.93 -6.24
C PRO A 364 12.82 18.69 -7.48
N ILE A 365 13.65 18.04 -8.31
CA ILE A 365 14.14 18.64 -9.55
C ILE A 365 13.02 18.76 -10.58
N ILE A 366 12.13 17.77 -10.67
CA ILE A 366 10.94 17.85 -11.53
C ILE A 366 10.05 19.01 -11.08
N LEU A 367 9.79 19.14 -9.79
CA LEU A 367 8.99 20.24 -9.25
C LEU A 367 9.66 21.61 -9.50
N ASP A 368 10.98 21.70 -9.39
CA ASP A 368 11.74 22.91 -9.76
C ASP A 368 11.52 23.30 -11.23
N LEU A 369 11.64 22.34 -12.15
CA LEU A 369 11.45 22.56 -13.58
C LEU A 369 10.03 23.01 -13.92
N LEU A 370 9.03 22.50 -13.20
CA LEU A 370 7.62 22.80 -13.44
C LEU A 370 7.18 24.14 -12.83
N PHE A 371 7.63 24.44 -11.60
CA PHE A 371 7.00 25.47 -10.78
C PHE A 371 7.89 26.67 -10.44
N LYS A 372 9.23 26.60 -10.58
CA LYS A 372 10.12 27.68 -10.11
C LYS A 372 9.75 29.05 -10.68
N ASP A 373 9.57 29.15 -12.00
CA ASP A 373 9.27 30.42 -12.65
C ASP A 373 7.90 30.97 -12.22
N ALA A 374 6.93 30.08 -12.02
CA ALA A 374 5.61 30.44 -11.52
C ALA A 374 5.67 30.93 -10.07
N VAL A 375 6.45 30.26 -9.21
CA VAL A 375 6.71 30.66 -7.82
C VAL A 375 7.39 32.03 -7.77
N ASN A 376 8.44 32.24 -8.56
CA ASN A 376 9.13 33.53 -8.64
C ASN A 376 8.20 34.66 -9.11
N ALA A 377 7.36 34.41 -10.11
CA ALA A 377 6.38 35.37 -10.59
C ALA A 377 5.31 35.70 -9.52
N THR A 378 4.77 34.68 -8.85
CA THR A 378 3.71 34.82 -7.84
C THR A 378 4.20 35.51 -6.58
N LEU A 379 5.39 35.15 -6.09
CA LEU A 379 5.95 35.66 -4.84
C LEU A 379 6.82 36.93 -5.03
N GLY A 380 7.16 37.28 -6.26
CA GLY A 380 8.10 38.37 -6.54
C GLY A 380 9.53 38.05 -6.07
N THR A 381 9.90 36.77 -6.08
CA THR A 381 11.22 36.28 -5.69
C THR A 381 12.12 36.06 -6.91
N ASP A 382 13.40 35.80 -6.67
CA ASP A 382 14.40 35.47 -7.71
C ASP A 382 15.19 34.22 -7.27
N PHE A 383 14.45 33.17 -6.92
CA PHE A 383 15.04 31.90 -6.53
C PHE A 383 15.75 31.26 -7.72
N GLU A 384 17.02 30.90 -7.54
CA GLU A 384 17.79 30.14 -8.53
C GLU A 384 17.19 28.73 -8.71
N THR A 385 16.74 28.14 -7.61
CA THR A 385 16.02 26.87 -7.53
C THR A 385 15.02 26.88 -6.37
N ILE A 386 13.98 26.05 -6.45
CA ILE A 386 13.08 25.67 -5.36
C ILE A 386 13.32 24.21 -4.88
N ALA A 387 14.21 23.47 -5.54
CA ALA A 387 14.61 22.14 -5.06
C ALA A 387 15.62 22.27 -3.91
N PRO A 388 15.60 21.36 -2.92
CA PRO A 388 16.64 21.30 -1.90
C PRO A 388 18.03 21.03 -2.49
N THR A 389 19.05 21.64 -1.91
CA THR A 389 20.45 21.64 -2.39
C THR A 389 21.42 20.90 -1.46
N ASN A 390 20.93 20.35 -0.36
CA ASN A 390 21.70 19.56 0.61
C ASN A 390 22.02 18.16 0.07
N TYR A 391 22.99 18.06 -0.85
CA TYR A 391 23.44 16.78 -1.39
C TYR A 391 24.70 16.26 -0.68
N PRO A 392 24.79 14.93 -0.41
CA PRO A 392 23.72 13.95 -0.53
C PRO A 392 22.58 14.21 0.48
N ARG A 393 21.33 13.87 0.11
CA ARG A 393 20.12 14.05 0.94
C ARG A 393 20.08 13.09 2.14
N THR A 394 20.92 13.34 3.15
CA THR A 394 20.99 12.52 4.37
C THR A 394 19.72 12.57 5.21
N ASP A 395 18.93 13.64 5.06
CA ASP A 395 17.58 13.75 5.62
C ASP A 395 16.63 12.71 5.02
N LEU A 396 16.71 12.43 3.72
CA LEU A 396 15.92 11.37 3.09
C LEU A 396 16.45 9.97 3.39
N VAL A 397 17.77 9.81 3.57
CA VAL A 397 18.33 8.57 4.11
C VAL A 397 17.76 8.28 5.50
N ALA A 398 17.64 9.30 6.36
CA ALA A 398 16.97 9.14 7.65
C ALA A 398 15.48 8.80 7.52
N ALA A 399 14.76 9.53 6.65
CA ALA A 399 13.32 9.36 6.48
C ALA A 399 12.93 7.98 5.92
N PHE A 400 13.64 7.49 4.90
CA PHE A 400 13.26 6.27 4.18
C PHE A 400 14.09 5.03 4.52
N LEU A 401 15.35 5.20 4.96
CA LEU A 401 16.30 4.08 5.03
C LEU A 401 16.81 3.75 6.42
N THR A 402 16.88 4.69 7.37
CA THR A 402 17.51 4.41 8.69
C THR A 402 16.63 4.70 9.89
N GLY A 403 15.55 5.44 9.71
CA GLY A 403 14.76 6.01 10.80
C GLY A 403 15.49 7.13 11.53
N PHE A 404 14.76 7.78 12.44
CA PHE A 404 15.20 8.87 13.31
C PHE A 404 15.50 8.36 14.72
N ALA A 405 16.66 8.77 15.25
CA ALA A 405 17.08 8.42 16.60
C ALA A 405 16.04 8.83 17.64
N GLY A 406 15.72 7.91 18.56
CA GLY A 406 14.71 8.12 19.60
C GLY A 406 13.25 8.00 19.14
N VAL A 407 13.01 7.88 17.84
CA VAL A 407 11.68 7.63 17.27
C VAL A 407 11.61 6.20 16.75
N ASN A 408 12.19 5.90 15.59
CA ASN A 408 12.02 4.63 14.88
C ASN A 408 13.34 4.07 14.29
N GLN A 409 14.49 4.49 14.80
CA GLN A 409 15.78 3.93 14.40
C GLN A 409 16.12 2.66 15.21
N GLN A 410 16.46 1.58 14.51
CA GLN A 410 16.94 0.32 15.10
C GLN A 410 18.35 0.49 15.69
N ALA A 411 18.75 -0.44 16.58
CA ALA A 411 20.06 -0.41 17.21
C ALA A 411 21.20 -0.65 16.21
N THR A 412 21.05 -1.68 15.39
CA THR A 412 21.86 -1.86 14.18
C THR A 412 21.22 -1.02 13.09
N VAL A 413 21.97 -0.06 12.56
CA VAL A 413 21.46 0.84 11.51
C VAL A 413 21.97 0.35 10.17
N THR A 414 21.19 -0.50 9.52
CA THR A 414 21.40 -0.91 8.14
C THR A 414 20.45 -0.11 7.25
N PRO A 415 20.96 0.78 6.37
CA PRO A 415 20.11 1.55 5.47
C PRO A 415 19.35 0.63 4.51
N SER A 416 18.03 0.58 4.64
CA SER A 416 17.15 -0.28 3.88
C SER A 416 15.73 0.27 3.87
N GLU A 417 15.05 0.11 2.74
CA GLU A 417 13.68 0.55 2.52
C GLU A 417 12.74 -0.48 3.18
N MET A 418 12.15 -0.06 4.29
CA MET A 418 11.16 -0.77 5.10
C MET A 418 10.49 0.25 6.05
N LEU A 419 9.26 -0.03 6.50
CA LEU A 419 8.67 0.74 7.61
C LEU A 419 9.34 0.32 8.92
N ARG A 420 9.56 1.27 9.82
CA ARG A 420 10.15 1.01 11.14
C ARG A 420 9.22 1.46 12.25
N LEU A 421 8.87 0.55 13.15
CA LEU A 421 7.97 0.80 14.28
C LEU A 421 8.71 0.62 15.61
N ASN A 422 8.73 1.66 16.43
CA ASN A 422 9.07 1.57 17.83
C ASN A 422 7.86 1.12 18.66
N THR A 423 7.93 -0.12 19.11
CA THR A 423 6.82 -0.78 19.82
C THR A 423 6.60 -0.24 21.24
N ALA A 424 7.56 0.53 21.77
CA ALA A 424 7.49 1.14 23.10
C ALA A 424 6.73 2.48 23.11
N ILE A 425 6.51 3.12 21.94
CA ILE A 425 5.69 4.33 21.84
C ILE A 425 4.20 3.91 21.95
N PRO A 426 3.44 4.39 22.95
CA PRO A 426 2.03 4.03 23.09
C PRO A 426 1.23 4.39 21.84
N ALA A 427 0.25 3.55 21.49
CA ALA A 427 -0.65 3.85 20.39
C ALA A 427 -1.55 5.06 20.72
N THR A 428 -1.78 5.93 19.73
CA THR A 428 -2.73 7.04 19.84
C THR A 428 -4.12 6.56 19.43
N PRO A 429 -5.17 6.73 20.28
CA PRO A 429 -6.55 6.40 19.92
C PRO A 429 -7.01 7.10 18.65
N ALA A 430 -7.83 6.44 17.82
CA ALA A 430 -8.22 6.90 16.49
C ALA A 430 -8.73 8.35 16.43
N ASP A 431 -9.54 8.77 17.41
CA ASP A 431 -10.12 10.12 17.50
C ASP A 431 -9.12 11.22 17.91
N LEU A 432 -7.94 10.83 18.37
CA LEU A 432 -6.86 11.72 18.77
C LEU A 432 -5.66 11.69 17.81
N GLN A 433 -5.72 10.85 16.77
CA GLN A 433 -4.62 10.73 15.81
C GLN A 433 -4.47 12.02 15.01
N SER A 434 -3.21 12.44 14.82
CA SER A 434 -2.91 13.41 13.77
C SER A 434 -2.58 12.68 12.48
N ASN A 435 -3.22 13.06 11.38
CA ASN A 435 -2.89 12.55 10.05
C ASN A 435 -1.45 12.91 9.62
N PHE A 436 -0.84 13.95 10.23
CA PHE A 436 0.57 14.29 10.02
C PHE A 436 1.55 13.45 10.87
N GLY A 437 1.07 12.48 11.64
CA GLY A 437 1.90 11.61 12.48
C GLY A 437 2.86 12.41 13.37
N VAL A 438 4.15 12.08 13.32
CA VAL A 438 5.20 12.74 14.11
C VAL A 438 5.22 14.25 13.86
N ALA A 439 5.03 14.69 12.60
CA ALA A 439 5.00 16.12 12.25
C ALA A 439 3.76 16.84 12.82
N GLY A 440 2.73 16.11 13.22
CA GLY A 440 1.54 16.59 13.93
C GLY A 440 1.63 16.53 15.45
N ASN A 441 2.82 16.28 16.03
CA ASN A 441 3.03 15.98 17.45
C ASN A 441 2.40 14.65 17.92
N ASP A 442 2.21 13.70 17.01
CA ASP A 442 1.72 12.35 17.31
C ASP A 442 2.82 11.32 17.04
N LEU A 443 3.58 10.96 18.06
CA LEU A 443 4.72 10.04 17.93
C LEU A 443 4.33 8.61 17.53
N ALA A 444 3.05 8.25 17.60
CA ALA A 444 2.56 6.93 17.21
C ALA A 444 2.25 6.82 15.70
N GLY A 445 2.26 7.93 14.96
CA GLY A 445 2.05 7.95 13.52
C GLY A 445 3.35 7.96 12.71
N PHE A 446 3.20 7.98 11.39
CA PHE A 446 4.30 8.01 10.44
C PHE A 446 5.34 9.10 10.76
N PRO A 447 6.66 8.82 10.71
CA PRO A 447 7.29 7.57 10.24
C PRO A 447 7.47 6.48 11.32
N ASN A 448 6.92 6.62 12.53
CA ASN A 448 6.96 5.55 13.53
C ASN A 448 5.93 4.46 13.19
N GLY A 449 6.30 3.57 12.28
CA GLY A 449 5.37 2.74 11.55
C GLY A 449 4.55 3.58 10.58
N ARG A 450 3.36 3.09 10.22
CA ARG A 450 2.35 3.80 9.43
C ARG A 450 0.99 3.27 9.82
N ARG A 451 0.07 4.16 10.17
CA ARG A 451 -1.35 3.86 10.41
C ARG A 451 -2.14 4.12 9.13
N PRO A 452 -3.31 3.48 8.95
CA PRO A 452 -4.18 3.79 7.82
C PRO A 452 -4.60 5.25 7.75
N GLY A 453 -4.64 5.94 8.91
CA GLY A 453 -5.00 7.36 9.00
C GLY A 453 -3.85 8.35 8.89
N ASP A 454 -2.64 7.92 8.50
CA ASP A 454 -1.52 8.84 8.27
C ASP A 454 -1.51 9.32 6.81
N ASP A 455 -1.52 10.64 6.60
CA ASP A 455 -1.46 11.32 5.31
C ASP A 455 -0.01 11.38 4.80
N VAL A 456 0.45 10.21 4.36
CA VAL A 456 1.84 10.01 3.97
C VAL A 456 2.21 10.72 2.66
N VAL A 457 1.24 11.09 1.81
CA VAL A 457 1.51 11.85 0.59
C VAL A 457 1.95 13.27 0.95
N ASP A 458 1.18 13.96 1.78
CA ASP A 458 1.53 15.30 2.27
C ASP A 458 2.85 15.28 3.07
N ILE A 459 3.01 14.31 3.98
CA ILE A 459 4.23 14.19 4.79
C ILE A 459 5.45 13.96 3.90
N ALA A 460 5.40 12.99 2.99
CA ALA A 460 6.53 12.64 2.12
C ALA A 460 6.88 13.79 1.18
N LEU A 461 5.89 14.44 0.57
CA LEU A 461 6.12 15.57 -0.33
C LEU A 461 6.83 16.73 0.38
N ARG A 462 6.41 17.08 1.61
CA ARG A 462 7.06 18.11 2.43
C ARG A 462 8.50 17.74 2.77
N VAL A 463 8.75 16.49 3.19
CA VAL A 463 10.10 16.01 3.51
C VAL A 463 11.00 16.02 2.28
N VAL A 464 10.50 15.54 1.13
CA VAL A 464 11.21 15.54 -0.15
C VAL A 464 11.55 16.97 -0.60
N MET A 465 10.66 17.94 -0.37
CA MET A 465 10.88 19.37 -0.64
C MET A 465 11.66 20.12 0.47
N GLY A 466 12.19 19.40 1.46
CA GLY A 466 13.20 19.92 2.39
C GLY A 466 12.66 20.43 3.72
N ALA A 467 11.49 19.98 4.18
CA ALA A 467 10.97 20.31 5.51
C ALA A 467 11.96 20.03 6.65
N LEU A 468 12.78 18.98 6.51
CA LEU A 468 13.79 18.61 7.52
C LEU A 468 15.02 19.54 7.55
N CYS A 469 15.11 20.52 6.65
CA CYS A 469 16.08 21.61 6.74
C CYS A 469 15.59 22.78 7.60
N HIS A 470 14.32 22.74 8.02
CA HIS A 470 13.67 23.75 8.87
C HIS A 470 13.38 23.17 10.25
N ASP A 471 12.91 24.04 11.15
CA ASP A 471 12.40 23.59 12.44
C ASP A 471 11.10 22.83 12.22
N ILE A 472 11.05 21.59 12.72
CA ILE A 472 9.83 20.79 12.80
C ILE A 472 9.39 20.68 14.26
N PRO A 473 8.09 20.46 14.54
CA PRO A 473 7.65 20.22 15.90
C PRO A 473 8.17 18.87 16.39
N VAL A 474 9.03 18.89 17.41
CA VAL A 474 9.48 17.70 18.13
C VAL A 474 9.00 17.81 19.56
N ASN A 475 7.98 17.03 19.92
CA ASN A 475 7.34 17.09 21.24
C ASN A 475 6.87 18.52 21.61
N GLY A 476 6.27 19.22 20.63
CA GLY A 476 5.77 20.59 20.80
C GLY A 476 6.80 21.70 20.66
N GLU A 477 8.10 21.38 20.54
CA GLU A 477 9.17 22.37 20.42
C GLU A 477 9.70 22.46 18.98
N PRO A 478 9.79 23.67 18.38
CA PRO A 478 10.43 23.87 17.08
C PRO A 478 11.91 23.45 17.14
N THR A 479 12.26 22.41 16.37
CA THR A 479 13.60 21.81 16.40
C THR A 479 14.08 21.48 15.00
N ASN A 480 15.22 22.05 14.59
CA ASN A 480 15.97 21.58 13.43
C ASN A 480 16.77 20.31 13.82
N LEU A 481 16.59 19.23 13.07
CA LEU A 481 17.24 17.94 13.35
C LEU A 481 18.73 17.89 12.96
N GLY A 482 19.25 18.93 12.31
CA GLY A 482 20.67 19.10 11.98
C GLY A 482 21.10 18.45 10.65
N PHE A 483 20.16 18.01 9.80
CA PHE A 483 20.50 17.42 8.50
C PHE A 483 20.91 18.46 7.45
N CYS A 484 20.37 19.67 7.56
CA CYS A 484 20.60 20.79 6.65
C CYS A 484 20.09 22.09 7.28
N THR A 485 20.34 23.21 6.62
CA THR A 485 19.93 24.55 7.05
C THR A 485 18.78 25.07 6.18
N PRO A 486 17.99 26.04 6.67
CA PRO A 486 16.93 26.66 5.86
C PRO A 486 17.39 27.22 4.51
N ALA A 487 18.67 27.60 4.39
CA ALA A 487 19.26 28.09 3.14
C ALA A 487 19.38 27.01 2.07
N ASP A 488 19.44 25.73 2.48
CA ASP A 488 19.55 24.60 1.57
C ASP A 488 18.19 24.23 0.94
N ALA A 489 17.06 24.68 1.52
CA ALA A 489 15.70 24.43 1.03
C ALA A 489 14.82 25.67 1.22
N ASN A 490 14.94 26.65 0.33
CA ASN A 490 14.26 27.94 0.36
C ASN A 490 12.72 27.88 0.41
N VAL A 491 12.10 26.77 -0.01
CA VAL A 491 10.64 26.56 0.07
C VAL A 491 10.25 25.41 1.00
N GLY A 492 11.20 24.84 1.76
CA GLY A 492 10.95 23.66 2.61
C GLY A 492 9.94 23.88 3.74
N PHE A 493 9.59 25.14 4.05
CA PHE A 493 8.55 25.49 5.02
C PHE A 493 7.13 25.53 4.42
N ALA A 494 6.98 25.42 3.10
CA ALA A 494 5.68 25.53 2.46
C ALA A 494 4.77 24.35 2.83
N PRO A 495 3.46 24.58 3.00
CA PRO A 495 2.50 23.52 3.30
C PRO A 495 2.17 22.74 2.02
N PHE A 496 3.13 21.95 1.54
CA PHE A 496 2.91 21.11 0.36
C PHE A 496 1.80 20.09 0.62
N THR A 497 0.97 19.86 -0.39
CA THR A 497 -0.20 18.97 -0.33
C THR A 497 -0.62 18.51 -1.73
N ASP A 498 -1.22 17.33 -1.83
CA ASP A 498 -1.91 16.85 -3.04
C ASP A 498 -3.42 17.19 -3.05
N GLY A 499 -3.92 17.76 -1.95
CA GLY A 499 -5.29 18.18 -1.76
C GLY A 499 -6.28 17.06 -1.51
N ALA A 500 -5.84 15.81 -1.30
CA ALA A 500 -6.68 14.64 -1.02
C ALA A 500 -6.72 14.36 0.51
N PRO A 501 -7.67 14.96 1.25
CA PRO A 501 -7.66 14.90 2.70
C PRO A 501 -8.04 13.51 3.21
N LEU A 502 -7.51 13.19 4.39
CA LEU A 502 -7.91 12.05 5.19
C LEU A 502 -8.36 12.50 6.59
N ASP A 503 -9.40 11.86 7.14
CA ASP A 503 -9.85 12.07 8.51
C ASP A 503 -10.17 10.74 9.24
N ALA A 504 -10.50 10.83 10.54
CA ALA A 504 -10.75 9.67 11.38
C ALA A 504 -11.93 8.78 10.94
N SER A 505 -12.80 9.24 10.02
CA SER A 505 -13.89 8.42 9.46
C SER A 505 -13.42 7.39 8.43
N PHE A 506 -12.17 7.48 7.97
CA PHE A 506 -11.58 6.57 6.97
C PHE A 506 -11.05 5.28 7.60
N VAL A 507 -11.06 5.17 8.93
CA VAL A 507 -10.48 4.06 9.69
C VAL A 507 -11.43 3.57 10.77
N ASP A 508 -11.33 2.28 11.11
CA ASP A 508 -12.07 1.68 12.23
C ASP A 508 -11.23 1.71 13.52
N THR A 509 -11.93 1.60 14.66
CA THR A 509 -11.32 1.61 16.02
C THR A 509 -10.90 0.24 16.54
N GLY A 510 -11.17 -0.83 15.79
CA GLY A 510 -10.83 -2.20 16.13
C GLY A 510 -10.41 -3.00 14.91
N PHE A 511 -9.76 -4.14 15.13
CA PHE A 511 -9.24 -5.00 14.07
C PHE A 511 -10.34 -5.44 13.09
N PRO A 512 -10.13 -5.36 11.76
CA PRO A 512 -8.86 -5.13 11.07
C PRO A 512 -8.50 -3.66 10.78
N TYR A 513 -9.12 -2.71 11.49
CA TYR A 513 -8.85 -1.26 11.46
C TYR A 513 -9.17 -0.53 10.16
N LEU A 514 -9.59 -1.26 9.13
CA LEU A 514 -10.05 -0.70 7.86
C LEU A 514 -11.57 -0.84 7.75
N VAL A 515 -12.22 0.22 7.25
CA VAL A 515 -13.67 0.28 7.08
C VAL A 515 -14.18 -0.74 6.07
N ALA A 516 -15.45 -1.13 6.24
CA ALA A 516 -16.13 -2.04 5.34
C ALA A 516 -16.01 -1.59 3.86
N PRO A 517 -15.87 -2.54 2.91
CA PRO A 517 -15.74 -2.21 1.50
C PRO A 517 -16.98 -1.51 0.95
N LEU A 518 -16.80 -0.80 -0.15
CA LEU A 518 -17.88 -0.23 -0.94
C LEU A 518 -18.69 -1.34 -1.62
N ALA A 519 -20.01 -1.20 -1.63
CA ALA A 519 -20.92 -2.16 -2.25
C ALA A 519 -20.83 -2.14 -3.77
N GLY A 520 -20.84 -3.31 -4.41
CA GLY A 520 -20.86 -3.43 -5.87
C GLY A 520 -22.16 -3.00 -6.55
N SER A 521 -23.25 -2.89 -5.78
CA SER A 521 -24.52 -2.34 -6.22
C SER A 521 -25.35 -1.92 -5.01
N PRO A 522 -26.05 -0.77 -5.05
CA PRO A 522 -27.13 -0.50 -4.11
C PRO A 522 -28.30 -1.47 -4.32
N GLN A 523 -29.24 -1.51 -3.37
CA GLN A 523 -30.44 -2.35 -3.42
C GLN A 523 -31.41 -2.01 -4.56
#